data_AF-A0A7V9V866-F1
#
_entry.id   AF-A0A7V9V866-F1
#
_cell.length_a   1.000
_cell.length_b   1.000
_cell.length_c   1.000
_cell.angle_alpha   90.00
_cell.angle_beta   90.00
_cell.angle_gamma   90.00
#
_symmetry.space_group_name_H-M   'P 1'
#
loop_
_entity.id
_entity.type
_entity.pdbx_description
1 polymer ?
#
loop_
_entity_poly.entity_id
_entity_poly.type
_entity_poly.pdbx_seq_one_letter_code
_entity_poly.pdbx_strand_id
1 'polypeptide(L)' 'MATYEGYCVKCREKREFEGNEVVMANGRRAAQGTCPVCGTKMNRMLSSKT' A
#
# COMPACT_ATOMS: atom_id res chain seq x y z
N MET A 1 12.92 -3.38 1.14
CA MET A 1 11.60 -2.75 1.35
C MET A 1 11.20 -2.13 0.04
N ALA A 2 9.97 -2.36 -0.42
CA ALA A 2 9.51 -1.79 -1.68
C ALA A 2 8.68 -0.54 -1.39
N THR A 3 8.92 0.52 -2.15
CA THR A 3 8.15 1.76 -2.08
C THR A 3 6.91 1.65 -2.97
N TYR A 4 5.74 1.90 -2.38
CA TYR A 4 4.47 1.88 -3.08
C TYR A 4 3.83 3.27 -3.03
N GLU A 5 3.34 3.74 -4.17
CA GLU A 5 2.52 4.96 -4.18
C GLU A 5 1.08 4.62 -3.77
N GLY A 6 0.60 5.17 -2.65
CA GLY A 6 -0.75 4.97 -2.14
C GLY A 6 -1.44 6.29 -1.87
N TYR A 7 -2.77 6.30 -2.00
CA TYR A 7 -3.55 7.46 -1.59
C TYR A 7 -3.82 7.42 -0.09
N CYS A 8 -3.36 8.44 0.63
CA CYS A 8 -3.66 8.59 2.04
C CYS A 8 -5.02 9.25 2.22
N VAL A 9 -6.01 8.55 2.77
CA VAL A 9 -7.32 9.17 3.05
C VAL A 9 -7.26 10.27 4.11
N LYS A 10 -6.27 10.22 5.02
CA LYS A 10 -6.05 11.27 6.03
C LYS A 10 -5.35 12.50 5.46
N CYS A 11 -4.30 12.31 4.67
CA CYS A 11 -3.59 13.43 4.03
C CYS A 11 -4.30 13.91 2.75
N ARG A 12 -5.25 13.12 2.23
CA ARG A 12 -5.99 13.36 0.99
C ARG A 12 -5.10 13.56 -0.24
N GLU A 13 -3.92 12.98 -0.22
CA GLU A 13 -2.92 13.08 -1.28
C GLU A 13 -2.29 11.71 -1.55
N LYS A 14 -1.67 11.57 -2.73
CA LYS A 14 -0.88 10.40 -3.08
C LYS A 14 0.49 10.52 -2.43
N ARG A 15 0.93 9.48 -1.74
CA ARG A 15 2.23 9.42 -1.08
C ARG A 15 2.88 8.08 -1.35
N GLU A 16 4.20 8.11 -1.44
CA GLU A 16 5.00 6.89 -1.35
C GLU A 16 5.04 6.43 0.11
N PHE A 17 4.80 5.14 0.30
CA PHE A 17 4.91 4.49 1.58
C PHE A 17 5.70 3.21 1.43
N GLU A 18 6.51 2.91 2.44
CA GLU A 18 7.19 1.63 2.50
C GLU A 18 6.21 0.57 3.00
N GLY A 19 6.11 -0.50 2.22
CA GLY A 19 5.22 -1.61 2.52
C GLY A 19 5.82 -2.92 2.05
N ASN A 20 5.13 -3.99 2.41
CA ASN A 20 5.46 -5.33 1.97
C ASN A 20 4.32 -5.88 1.12
N GLU A 21 4.65 -6.57 0.03
CA GLU A 21 3.67 -7.35 -0.72
C GLU A 21 3.24 -8.55 0.10
N VAL A 22 1.94 -8.64 0.35
CA VAL A 22 1.28 -9.80 0.91
C VAL A 22 0.42 -10.44 -0.15
N VAL A 23 0.48 -11.77 -0.24
CA VAL A 23 -0.45 -12.55 -1.05
C VAL A 23 -1.60 -12.94 -0.14
N MET A 24 -2.79 -12.43 -0.44
CA MET A 24 -4.01 -12.79 0.27
C MET A 24 -4.39 -14.25 -0.03
N ALA A 25 -5.17 -14.87 0.85
CA ALA A 25 -5.63 -16.25 0.70
C ALA A 25 -6.46 -16.50 -0.58
N ASN A 26 -6.99 -15.44 -1.19
CA ASN A 26 -7.70 -15.48 -2.49
C ASN A 26 -6.76 -15.38 -3.71
N GLY A 27 -5.44 -15.47 -3.51
CA GLY A 27 -4.43 -15.39 -4.57
C GLY A 27 -4.12 -13.97 -5.07
N ARG A 28 -4.73 -12.94 -4.50
CA ARG A 28 -4.47 -11.54 -4.89
C ARG A 28 -3.27 -10.98 -4.15
N ARG A 29 -2.43 -10.20 -4.86
CA ARG A 29 -1.31 -9.47 -4.25
C ARG A 29 -1.80 -8.13 -3.73
N ALA A 30 -1.32 -7.72 -2.57
CA ALA A 30 -1.56 -6.39 -2.02
C ALA A 30 -0.32 -5.90 -1.29
N ALA A 31 0.03 -4.63 -1.42
CA ALA A 31 1.01 -3.97 -0.57
C ALA A 31 0.33 -3.52 0.72
N GLN A 32 0.83 -3.98 1.86
CA GLN A 32 0.48 -3.43 3.16
C GLN A 32 1.63 -2.57 3.67
N GLY A 33 1.32 -1.36 4.10
CA GLY A 33 2.30 -0.47 4.72
C GLY A 33 1.63 0.62 5.53
N THR A 34 2.41 1.62 5.92
CA THR A 34 1.95 2.70 6.81
C THR A 34 2.31 4.04 6.22
N CYS A 35 1.39 5.01 6.31
CA CYS A 35 1.66 6.37 5.91
C CYS A 35 2.80 6.97 6.75
N PRO A 36 3.89 7.47 6.15
CA PRO A 36 5.01 8.05 6.90
C PRO A 36 4.65 9.37 7.59
N VAL A 37 3.54 10.01 7.21
CA VAL A 37 3.15 11.34 7.74
C VAL A 37 2.12 11.25 8.85
N CYS A 38 1.06 10.47 8.65
CA CYS A 38 -0.03 10.39 9.61
C CYS A 38 -0.11 9.05 10.36
N GLY A 39 0.78 8.10 10.07
CA GLY A 39 0.79 6.77 10.70
C GLY A 39 -0.40 5.88 10.35
N THR A 40 -1.25 6.28 9.42
CA THR A 40 -2.44 5.48 9.03
C THR A 40 -2.01 4.27 8.21
N LYS A 41 -2.52 3.09 8.56
CA LYS A 41 -2.31 1.86 7.77
C LYS A 41 -2.89 2.02 6.37
N MET A 42 -2.05 1.83 5.37
CA MET A 42 -2.39 1.87 3.97
C MET A 42 -2.37 0.46 3.40
N ASN A 43 -3.43 0.10 2.68
CA ASN A 43 -3.46 -1.10 1.87
C ASN A 43 -3.60 -0.71 0.40
N ARG A 44 -2.73 -1.24 -0.44
CA ARG A 44 -2.80 -1.05 -1.89
C ARG A 44 -2.94 -2.40 -2.54
N MET A 45 -4.08 -2.69 -3.13
CA MET A 45 -4.25 -3.86 -3.97
C MET A 45 -3.30 -3.75 -5.16
N LEU A 46 -2.40 -4.72 -5.32
CA LEU A 46 -1.52 -4.84 -6.47
C LEU A 46 -2.25 -5.76 -7.44
N SER A 47 -3.00 -5.19 -8.38
CA SER A 47 -3.51 -5.98 -9.50
C SER A 47 -2.30 -6.49 -10.27
N SER A 48 -2.21 -7.81 -10.44
CA SER A 48 -1.21 -8.47 -11.28
C SER A 48 -1.10 -7.71 -12.60
N LYS A 49 0.04 -7.04 -12.80
CA LYS A 49 0.41 -6.62 -14.14
C LYS A 49 0.78 -7.93 -14.85
N THR A 50 -0.12 -8.38 -15.72
CA THR A 50 0.23 -9.29 -16.82
C THR A 50 1.45 -8.75 -17.55
#